data_AF-A0A382IXS1-F1
#
_entry.id   AF-A0A382IXS1-F1
#
_cell.length_a   1.000
_cell.length_b   1.000
_cell.length_c   1.000
_cell.angle_alpha   90.00
_cell.angle_beta   90.00
_cell.angle_gamma   90.00
#
_symmetry.space_group_name_H-M   'P 1'
#
loop_
_entity.id
_entity.type
_entity.pdbx_description
1 polymer ?
#
loop_
_entity_poly.entity_id
_entity_poly.type
_entity_poly.pdbx_seq_one_letter_code
_entity_poly.pdbx_strand_id
1 'polypeptide(L)'
;MLNPSSDEPGLISFEAGLEPVNVKPRFKNPKADIDRDKSKNWFRRVLPILLANKWSFSMGITLMISTMMLGVSVPALIGKLVDSIEPSLTTGDTSNFLFLVTVILIISFVRFVGGAIGSYQLGRVSNQLEADLRSVVYNHLFTLSFSFFDKTQTGQLISRANS
;
A
#
# COMPACT_ATOMS: atom_id res chain seq x y z
N MET A 1 -1.19 -52.00 6.92
CA MET A 1 0.10 -52.60 6.54
C MET A 1 -0.12 -53.38 5.26
N LEU A 2 0.18 -52.80 4.11
CA LEU A 2 0.25 -53.51 2.83
C LEU A 2 1.66 -53.27 2.30
N ASN A 3 2.44 -54.34 2.32
CA ASN A 3 3.77 -54.43 1.75
C ASN A 3 3.61 -54.82 0.27
N PRO A 4 3.89 -53.93 -0.71
CA PRO A 4 3.93 -54.35 -2.10
C PRO A 4 5.25 -55.08 -2.35
N SER A 5 5.11 -56.35 -2.73
CA SER A 5 6.18 -57.29 -3.08
C SER A 5 7.09 -56.77 -4.18
N SER A 6 8.39 -56.98 -3.98
CA SER A 6 9.55 -56.53 -4.76
C SER A 6 9.75 -57.22 -6.13
N ASP A 7 8.69 -57.63 -6.82
CA ASP A 7 8.80 -58.57 -7.95
C ASP A 7 8.47 -57.99 -9.33
N GLU A 8 8.55 -56.67 -9.53
CA GLU A 8 8.53 -56.07 -10.86
C GLU A 8 9.93 -55.54 -11.27
N PRO A 9 10.75 -56.34 -11.97
CA PRO A 9 11.98 -55.87 -12.59
C PRO A 9 11.63 -55.19 -13.92
N GLY A 10 11.06 -54.00 -13.84
CA GLY A 10 10.58 -53.30 -15.03
C GLY A 10 10.28 -51.84 -14.80
N LEU A 11 11.30 -51.00 -15.01
CA LEU A 11 11.15 -49.60 -15.43
C LEU A 11 10.40 -48.66 -14.46
N ILE A 12 11.03 -48.35 -13.32
CA ILE A 12 10.99 -46.94 -12.89
C ILE A 12 12.06 -46.24 -13.72
N SER A 13 11.69 -45.87 -14.94
CA SER A 13 12.48 -44.97 -15.77
C SER A 13 12.67 -43.68 -14.97
N PHE A 14 13.89 -43.46 -14.46
CA PHE A 14 14.35 -42.18 -13.93
C PHE A 14 14.37 -41.05 -15.00
N GLU A 15 13.83 -41.31 -16.19
CA GLU A 15 13.38 -40.34 -17.19
C GLU A 15 11.97 -39.81 -16.90
N ALA A 16 11.52 -39.76 -15.65
CA ALA A 16 10.55 -38.76 -15.26
C ALA A 16 11.24 -37.41 -15.48
N GLY A 17 11.07 -36.89 -16.70
CA GLY A 17 11.75 -35.71 -17.19
C GLY A 17 11.79 -34.68 -16.08
N LEU A 18 13.00 -34.17 -15.83
CA LEU A 18 13.18 -32.90 -15.13
C LEU A 18 12.35 -31.89 -15.92
N GLU A 19 11.06 -31.77 -15.60
CA GLU A 19 10.20 -30.76 -16.20
C GLU A 19 10.96 -29.47 -15.95
N PRO A 20 11.38 -28.74 -17.01
CA PRO A 20 11.90 -27.42 -16.78
C PRO A 20 10.73 -26.71 -16.10
N VAL A 21 10.89 -26.41 -14.81
CA VAL A 21 9.88 -25.75 -13.98
C VAL A 21 9.76 -24.33 -14.52
N ASN A 22 9.13 -24.21 -15.68
CA ASN A 22 8.73 -22.97 -16.32
C ASN A 22 7.44 -22.50 -15.66
N VAL A 23 7.41 -22.60 -14.33
CA VAL A 23 6.38 -22.02 -13.49
C VAL A 23 6.69 -20.54 -13.52
N LYS A 24 6.01 -19.82 -14.42
CA LYS A 24 5.95 -18.36 -14.34
C LYS A 24 5.52 -18.04 -12.91
N PRO A 25 6.35 -17.34 -12.12
CA PRO A 25 6.02 -17.11 -10.73
C PRO A 25 4.66 -16.40 -10.68
N ARG A 26 3.71 -17.01 -9.95
CA ARG A 26 2.32 -16.51 -9.83
C ARG A 26 2.29 -15.08 -9.27
N PHE A 27 3.35 -14.70 -8.55
CA PHE A 27 3.55 -13.38 -7.98
C PHE A 27 4.78 -12.72 -8.59
N LYS A 28 4.67 -11.42 -8.86
CA LYS A 28 5.80 -10.61 -9.31
C LYS A 28 6.82 -10.54 -8.17
N ASN A 29 8.12 -10.68 -8.51
CA ASN A 29 9.18 -10.44 -7.52
C ASN A 29 9.03 -9.02 -6.94
N PRO A 30 9.32 -8.83 -5.64
CA PRO A 30 9.26 -7.52 -5.01
C PRO A 30 10.13 -6.55 -5.80
N LYS A 31 9.60 -5.35 -6.07
CA LYS A 31 10.28 -4.37 -6.94
C LYS A 31 11.57 -3.82 -6.32
N ALA A 32 11.72 -3.93 -5.01
CA ALA A 32 12.91 -3.56 -4.26
C ALA A 32 13.06 -4.43 -3.02
N ASP A 33 14.29 -4.60 -2.55
CA ASP A 33 14.63 -5.31 -1.31
C ASP A 33 14.97 -4.31 -0.19
N ILE A 34 14.95 -4.78 1.06
CA ILE A 34 15.36 -4.00 2.22
C ILE A 34 16.85 -3.72 2.11
N ASP A 35 17.26 -2.47 2.34
CA ASP A 35 18.69 -2.13 2.40
C ASP A 35 19.35 -2.91 3.55
N ARG A 36 20.37 -3.71 3.21
CA ARG A 36 21.10 -4.59 4.15
C ARG A 36 22.09 -3.83 5.02
N ASP A 37 22.31 -2.54 4.74
CA ASP A 37 23.19 -1.69 5.52
C ASP A 37 22.62 -1.45 6.94
N LYS A 38 23.25 -2.09 7.92
CA LYS A 38 22.86 -1.99 9.34
C LYS A 38 23.25 -0.66 9.98
N SER A 39 24.07 0.17 9.33
CA SER A 39 24.41 1.51 9.82
C SER A 39 23.29 2.53 9.62
N LYS A 40 22.35 2.23 8.71
CA LYS A 40 21.22 3.11 8.41
C LYS A 40 20.05 2.87 9.38
N ASN A 41 19.37 3.95 9.73
CA ASN A 41 18.08 3.88 10.45
C ASN A 41 17.10 2.94 9.72
N TRP A 42 16.35 2.16 10.49
CA TRP A 42 15.38 1.18 9.98
C TRP A 42 14.45 1.76 8.91
N PHE A 43 14.00 3.01 9.10
CA PHE A 43 13.12 3.69 8.15
C PHE A 43 13.78 3.92 6.78
N ARG A 44 15.06 4.33 6.76
CA ARG A 44 15.84 4.51 5.52
C ARG A 44 16.09 3.17 4.81
N ARG A 45 16.07 2.05 5.54
CA ARG A 45 16.25 0.71 4.97
C ARG A 45 15.00 0.19 4.29
N VAL A 46 13.82 0.59 4.75
CA VAL A 46 12.50 0.23 4.16
C VAL A 46 12.06 1.22 3.08
N LEU A 47 12.59 2.46 3.12
CA LEU A 47 12.30 3.51 2.15
C LEU A 47 12.43 3.10 0.66
N PRO A 48 13.42 2.27 0.24
CA PRO A 48 13.52 1.83 -1.15
C PRO A 48 12.31 1.02 -1.62
N ILE A 49 11.72 0.21 -0.73
CA ILE A 49 10.50 -0.57 -1.00
C ILE A 49 9.31 0.38 -1.17
N LEU A 50 9.21 1.38 -0.30
CA LEU A 50 8.15 2.37 -0.35
C LEU A 50 8.25 3.25 -1.62
N LEU A 51 9.46 3.58 -2.05
CA LEU A 51 9.73 4.35 -3.26
C LEU A 51 9.66 3.53 -4.56
N ALA A 52 9.49 2.20 -4.48
CA ALA A 52 9.35 1.34 -5.65
C ALA A 52 8.15 1.71 -6.52
N ASN A 53 7.16 2.42 -5.96
CA ASN A 53 6.05 3.02 -6.70
C ASN A 53 5.95 4.55 -6.47
N LYS A 54 7.09 5.24 -6.62
CA LYS A 54 7.25 6.70 -6.41
C LYS A 54 6.18 7.57 -7.07
N TRP A 55 5.65 7.19 -8.23
CA TRP A 55 4.60 7.96 -8.92
C TRP A 55 3.25 7.92 -8.17
N SER A 56 2.74 6.72 -7.86
CA SER A 56 1.49 6.58 -7.10
C SER A 56 1.60 7.16 -5.70
N PHE A 57 2.74 6.94 -5.04
CA PHE A 57 2.97 7.46 -3.70
C PHE A 57 3.08 9.00 -3.68
N SER A 58 3.90 9.59 -4.55
CA SER A 58 4.04 11.05 -4.63
C SER A 58 2.72 11.71 -5.03
N MET A 59 1.99 11.15 -5.99
CA MET A 59 0.70 11.68 -6.40
C MET A 59 -0.31 11.64 -5.23
N GLY A 60 -0.39 10.52 -4.51
CA GLY A 60 -1.27 10.40 -3.34
C GLY A 60 -0.96 11.42 -2.24
N ILE A 61 0.33 11.57 -1.90
CA ILE A 61 0.80 12.55 -0.91
C ILE A 61 0.47 13.98 -1.36
N THR A 62 0.78 14.35 -2.60
CA THR A 62 0.52 15.71 -3.10
C THR A 62 -0.98 16.04 -3.12
N LEU A 63 -1.83 15.08 -3.52
CA LEU A 63 -3.29 15.26 -3.45
C LEU A 63 -3.76 15.42 -2.00
N MET A 64 -3.22 14.62 -1.07
CA MET A 64 -3.58 14.73 0.35
C MET A 64 -3.22 16.08 0.95
N ILE A 65 -2.00 16.57 0.70
CA ILE A 65 -1.57 17.90 1.16
C ILE A 65 -2.47 19.00 0.57
N SER A 66 -2.77 18.91 -0.73
CA SER A 66 -3.63 19.88 -1.41
C SER A 66 -5.05 19.90 -0.83
N THR A 67 -5.63 18.73 -0.55
CA THR A 67 -6.97 18.63 0.05
C THR A 67 -7.01 19.08 1.51
N MET A 68 -5.91 18.90 2.26
CA MET A 68 -5.78 19.48 3.60
C MET A 68 -5.77 21.01 3.54
N MET A 69 -4.99 21.61 2.63
CA MET A 69 -4.96 23.07 2.45
C MET A 69 -6.32 23.64 2.09
N LEU A 70 -7.00 23.05 1.09
CA LEU A 70 -8.38 23.43 0.73
C LEU A 70 -9.33 23.26 1.91
N GLY A 71 -9.08 22.26 2.75
CA GLY A 71 -9.91 21.99 3.92
C GLY A 71 -9.88 23.08 4.98
N VAL A 72 -8.74 23.76 5.13
CA VAL A 72 -8.60 24.92 6.03
C VAL A 72 -9.24 26.17 5.43
N SER A 73 -9.33 26.27 4.10
CA SER A 73 -9.98 27.41 3.42
C SER A 73 -11.50 27.44 3.57
N VAL A 74 -12.15 26.28 3.71
CA VAL A 74 -13.63 26.19 3.79
C VAL A 74 -14.21 26.94 4.99
N PRO A 75 -13.73 26.77 6.25
CA PRO A 75 -14.22 27.55 7.39
C PRO A 75 -14.06 29.07 7.21
N ALA A 76 -12.94 29.51 6.63
CA ALA A 76 -12.70 30.93 6.37
C ALA A 76 -13.69 31.51 5.33
N LEU A 77 -14.03 30.74 4.31
CA LEU A 77 -15.06 31.12 3.33
C LEU A 77 -16.47 31.10 3.92
N ILE A 78 -16.77 30.16 4.82
CA ILE A 78 -18.04 30.13 5.55
C ILE A 78 -18.21 31.39 6.40
N GLY A 79 -17.15 31.88 7.07
CA GLY A 79 -17.20 33.16 7.79
C GLY A 79 -17.63 34.31 6.87
N LYS A 80 -16.97 34.46 5.73
CA LYS A 80 -17.33 35.48 4.73
C LYS A 80 -18.75 35.30 4.16
N LEU A 81 -19.20 34.06 4.02
CA LEU A 81 -20.55 33.77 3.57
C LEU A 81 -21.57 34.28 4.60
N VAL A 82 -21.36 34.02 5.89
CA VAL A 82 -22.24 34.51 6.95
C VAL A 82 -22.26 36.04 6.98
N ASP A 83 -21.10 36.69 6.86
CA ASP A 83 -21.00 38.16 6.80
C ASP A 83 -21.75 38.74 5.59
N SER A 84 -21.88 37.99 4.49
CA SER A 84 -22.60 38.43 3.29
C SER A 84 -24.14 38.30 3.39
N ILE A 85 -24.66 37.64 4.43
CA ILE A 85 -26.12 37.43 4.61
C ILE A 85 -26.82 38.74 4.94
N GLU A 86 -26.29 39.54 5.87
CA GLU A 86 -26.91 40.79 6.31
C GLU A 86 -27.07 41.82 5.18
N PRO A 87 -26.04 42.10 4.35
CA PRO A 87 -26.19 42.93 3.14
C PRO A 87 -27.21 42.37 2.15
N SER A 88 -27.24 41.04 1.96
CA SER A 88 -28.14 40.39 1.01
C SER A 88 -29.62 40.55 1.40
N LEU A 89 -29.92 40.51 2.69
CA LEU A 89 -31.28 40.69 3.22
C LEU A 89 -31.72 42.16 3.25
N THR A 90 -30.79 43.08 3.46
CA THR A 90 -31.09 44.51 3.59
C THR A 90 -31.13 45.25 2.25
N THR A 91 -30.26 44.91 1.31
CA THR A 91 -30.19 45.57 -0.01
C THR A 91 -30.81 44.75 -1.15
N GLY A 92 -31.12 43.47 -0.91
CA GLY A 92 -31.65 42.55 -1.91
C GLY A 92 -30.61 42.04 -2.93
N ASP A 93 -29.34 42.49 -2.85
CA ASP A 93 -28.26 42.02 -3.71
C ASP A 93 -27.75 40.66 -3.22
N THR A 94 -28.17 39.59 -3.89
CA THR A 94 -27.81 38.21 -3.57
C THR A 94 -26.59 37.72 -4.36
N SER A 95 -26.00 38.55 -5.23
CA SER A 95 -24.95 38.11 -6.15
C SER A 95 -23.70 37.61 -5.41
N ASN A 96 -23.24 38.34 -4.39
CA ASN A 96 -22.07 37.99 -3.60
C ASN A 96 -22.30 36.71 -2.76
N PHE A 97 -23.49 36.57 -2.18
CA PHE A 97 -23.87 35.37 -1.44
C PHE A 97 -23.87 34.13 -2.36
N LEU A 98 -24.55 34.20 -3.51
CA LEU A 98 -24.60 33.10 -4.48
C LEU A 98 -23.21 32.76 -5.04
N PHE A 99 -22.37 33.76 -5.26
CA PHE A 99 -20.98 33.55 -5.67
C PHE A 99 -20.19 32.78 -4.61
N LEU A 100 -20.26 33.19 -3.34
CA LEU A 100 -19.57 32.51 -2.23
C LEU A 100 -20.07 31.07 -2.03
N VAL A 101 -21.39 30.84 -2.08
CA VAL A 101 -21.96 29.48 -2.01
C VAL A 101 -21.40 28.61 -3.14
N THR A 102 -21.42 29.12 -4.37
CA THR A 102 -20.92 28.40 -5.54
C THR A 102 -19.43 28.06 -5.40
N VAL A 103 -18.61 29.01 -4.95
CA VAL A 103 -17.17 28.80 -4.71
C VAL A 103 -16.94 27.74 -3.62
N ILE A 104 -17.68 27.79 -2.51
CA ILE A 104 -17.57 26.79 -1.43
C ILE A 104 -17.96 25.40 -1.92
N LEU A 105 -19.04 25.29 -2.72
CA LEU A 105 -19.46 24.02 -3.30
C LEU A 105 -18.39 23.44 -4.22
N ILE A 106 -17.81 24.26 -5.11
CA ILE A 106 -16.74 23.83 -6.02
C ILE A 106 -15.52 23.35 -5.23
N ILE A 107 -15.05 24.14 -4.24
CA ILE A 107 -13.90 23.76 -3.41
C ILE A 107 -14.16 22.46 -2.65
N SER A 108 -15.35 22.32 -2.08
CA SER A 108 -15.74 21.11 -1.34
C SER A 108 -15.78 19.89 -2.25
N PHE A 109 -16.30 20.05 -3.47
CA PHE A 109 -16.33 18.97 -4.47
C PHE A 109 -14.93 18.57 -4.93
N VAL A 110 -14.06 19.55 -5.25
CA VAL A 110 -12.66 19.29 -5.62
C VAL A 110 -11.92 18.59 -4.48
N ARG A 111 -12.15 19.02 -3.22
CA ARG A 111 -11.57 18.40 -2.04
C ARG A 111 -12.04 16.95 -1.88
N PHE A 112 -13.34 16.68 -2.08
CA PHE A 112 -13.90 15.34 -2.01
C PHE A 112 -13.28 14.41 -3.04
N VAL A 113 -13.27 14.82 -4.32
CA VAL A 113 -12.70 14.03 -5.42
C VAL A 113 -11.20 13.82 -5.23
N GLY A 114 -10.45 14.88 -4.93
CA GLY A 114 -9.01 14.79 -4.65
C GLY A 114 -8.71 13.90 -3.44
N GLY A 115 -9.55 13.95 -2.41
CA GLY A 115 -9.40 13.13 -1.20
C GLY A 115 -9.65 11.66 -1.50
N ALA A 116 -10.69 11.35 -2.27
CA ALA A 116 -11.01 9.99 -2.70
C ALA A 116 -9.87 9.38 -3.54
N ILE A 117 -9.37 10.12 -4.54
CA ILE A 117 -8.27 9.67 -5.40
C ILE A 117 -6.98 9.52 -4.58
N GLY A 118 -6.66 10.48 -3.73
CA GLY A 118 -5.49 10.45 -2.86
C GLY A 118 -5.51 9.23 -1.92
N SER A 119 -6.64 9.00 -1.24
CA SER A 119 -6.84 7.86 -0.35
C SER A 119 -6.71 6.53 -1.09
N TYR A 120 -7.33 6.42 -2.27
CA TYR A 120 -7.25 5.22 -3.08
C TYR A 120 -5.82 4.91 -3.50
N GLN A 121 -5.08 5.91 -3.98
CA GLN A 121 -3.68 5.74 -4.39
C GLN A 121 -2.80 5.33 -3.21
N LEU A 122 -3.01 5.94 -2.04
CA LEU A 122 -2.25 5.61 -0.84
C LEU A 122 -2.57 4.20 -0.33
N GLY A 123 -3.84 3.79 -0.35
CA GLY A 123 -4.27 2.43 -0.03
C GLY A 123 -3.68 1.39 -0.99
N ARG A 124 -3.66 1.69 -2.29
CA ARG A 124 -3.02 0.84 -3.30
C ARG A 124 -1.52 0.66 -3.04
N VAL A 125 -0.82 1.75 -2.70
CA VAL A 125 0.60 1.70 -2.32
C VAL A 125 0.81 0.91 -1.04
N SER A 126 -0.05 1.07 -0.04
CA SER A 126 -0.01 0.31 1.22
C SER A 126 -0.13 -1.19 0.97
N ASN A 127 -1.11 -1.62 0.18
CA ASN A 127 -1.31 -3.03 -0.13
C ASN A 127 -0.12 -3.62 -0.91
N GLN A 128 0.46 -2.85 -1.83
CA GLN A 128 1.64 -3.27 -2.57
C GLN A 128 2.88 -3.37 -1.66
N LEU A 129 3.07 -2.40 -0.77
CA LEU A 129 4.13 -2.41 0.23
C LEU A 129 4.02 -3.63 1.16
N GLU A 130 2.81 -3.93 1.65
CA GLU A 130 2.58 -5.11 2.50
C GLU A 130 2.91 -6.41 1.76
N ALA A 131 2.50 -6.52 0.49
CA ALA A 131 2.81 -7.69 -0.34
C ALA A 131 4.32 -7.86 -0.54
N ASP A 132 5.03 -6.76 -0.83
CA ASP A 132 6.48 -6.78 -1.02
C ASP A 132 7.21 -7.16 0.28
N LEU A 133 6.81 -6.59 1.42
CA LEU A 133 7.37 -6.92 2.73
C LEU A 133 7.15 -8.39 3.09
N ARG A 134 5.93 -8.91 2.90
CA ARG A 134 5.61 -10.32 3.16
C ARG A 134 6.44 -11.24 2.28
N SER A 135 6.66 -10.88 1.01
CA SER A 135 7.53 -11.64 0.10
C SER A 135 8.99 -11.67 0.58
N VAL A 136 9.55 -10.53 0.99
CA VAL A 136 10.94 -10.45 1.51
C VAL A 136 11.10 -11.31 2.77
N VAL A 137 10.16 -11.23 3.71
CA VAL A 137 10.19 -12.02 4.95
C VAL A 137 10.11 -13.52 4.64
N TYR A 138 9.17 -13.94 3.80
CA TYR A 138 9.02 -15.36 3.47
C TYR A 138 10.20 -15.92 2.70
N ASN A 139 10.73 -15.18 1.71
CA ASN A 139 11.95 -15.60 1.01
C ASN A 139 13.11 -15.78 1.98
N HIS A 140 13.27 -14.88 2.96
CA HIS A 140 14.30 -15.04 3.98
C HIS A 140 14.08 -16.29 4.84
N LEU A 141 12.84 -16.54 5.28
CA LEU A 141 12.50 -17.73 6.07
C LEU A 141 12.80 -19.03 5.33
N PHE A 142 12.47 -19.12 4.03
CA PHE A 142 12.73 -20.32 3.23
C PHE A 142 14.22 -20.55 2.94
N THR A 143 15.08 -19.54 3.09
CA THR A 143 16.54 -19.68 2.93
C THR A 143 17.29 -20.07 4.20
N LEU A 144 16.61 -20.15 5.36
CA LEU A 144 17.24 -20.50 6.63
C LEU A 144 17.56 -22.01 6.72
N SER A 145 18.69 -22.33 7.36
CA SER A 145 19.13 -23.73 7.56
C SER A 145 18.25 -24.48 8.55
N PHE A 146 18.12 -25.81 8.40
CA PHE A 146 17.38 -26.68 9.33
C PHE A 146 17.77 -26.50 10.82
N SER A 147 19.06 -26.27 11.12
CA SER A 147 19.53 -26.03 12.50
C SER A 147 18.92 -24.78 13.16
N PHE A 148 18.45 -23.80 12.39
CA PHE A 148 17.73 -22.63 12.91
C PHE A 148 16.32 -23.01 13.40
N PHE A 149 15.65 -23.91 12.67
CA PHE A 149 14.30 -24.39 13.01
C PHE A 149 14.33 -25.41 14.16
N ASP A 150 15.41 -26.15 14.35
CA ASP A 150 15.58 -27.03 15.52
C ASP A 150 15.70 -26.24 16.83
N LYS A 151 16.26 -25.02 16.77
CA LYS A 151 16.45 -24.14 17.95
C LYS A 151 15.29 -23.20 18.22
N THR A 152 14.45 -22.95 17.22
CA THR A 152 13.38 -21.94 17.29
C THR A 152 12.04 -22.58 16.97
N GLN A 153 11.14 -22.63 17.96
CA GLN A 153 9.81 -23.22 17.79
C GLN A 153 9.03 -22.47 16.70
N THR A 154 8.58 -23.17 15.67
CA THR A 154 7.92 -22.59 14.47
C THR A 154 6.71 -21.72 14.82
N GLY A 155 6.01 -22.03 15.92
CA GLY A 155 4.89 -21.23 16.44
C GLY A 155 5.29 -19.83 16.91
N GLN A 156 6.49 -19.65 17.47
CA GLN A 156 6.98 -18.32 17.87
C GLN A 156 7.39 -17.47 16.66
N LEU A 157 7.93 -18.11 15.62
CA LEU A 157 8.29 -17.42 14.36
C LEU A 157 7.05 -16.87 13.64
N ILE A 158 5.99 -17.69 13.53
CA ILE A 158 4.73 -17.27 12.90
C ILE A 158 4.06 -16.17 13.73
N SER A 159 4.05 -16.31 15.07
CA SER A 159 3.51 -15.29 15.97
C SER A 159 4.20 -13.93 15.77
N ARG A 160 5.54 -13.91 15.70
CA ARG A 160 6.33 -12.69 15.47
C ARG A 160 6.21 -12.12 14.06
N ALA A 161 5.90 -12.95 13.06
CA ALA A 161 5.71 -12.49 11.69
C ALA A 161 4.32 -11.86 11.48
N ASN A 162 3.37 -12.15 12.37
CA ASN A 162 1.98 -11.71 12.27
C ASN A 162 1.59 -10.69 13.35
N SER A 163 2.43 -10.48 14.38
CA SER A 163 2.31 -9.43 15.40
C SER A 163 2.99 -8.14 14.97
#